data_AF-A0A8J3CI39-F1
#
_entry.id   AF-A0A8J3CI39-F1
#
_cell.length_a   1.000
_cell.length_b   1.000
_cell.length_c   1.000
_cell.angle_alpha   90.00
_cell.angle_beta   90.00
_cell.angle_gamma   90.00
#
_symmetry.space_group_name_H-M   'P 1'
#
loop_
_entity.id
_entity.type
_entity.pdbx_description
1 polymer ?
#
loop_
_entity_poly.entity_id
_entity_poly.type
_entity_poly.pdbx_seq_one_letter_code
_entity_poly.pdbx_strand_id
1 'polypeptide(L)'
;MSNNVFTLDDLRAEIERQYAPLSFSADGEEFVLRSLLRIGKKDREAILGKLKTLEDTDESTFSEAELVEILKFVLGAVVADGKGPRLLTILGDDLLLLRGLMERWTEATQPGEALPSPA
;
A
#
# COMPACT_ATOMS: atom_id res chain seq x y z
N MET A 1 3.08 39.76 -16.25
CA MET A 1 2.25 39.57 -15.05
C MET A 1 2.02 38.09 -14.91
N SER A 2 2.74 37.40 -14.02
CA SER A 2 2.53 35.97 -13.81
C SER A 2 1.24 35.81 -13.03
N ASN A 3 0.21 35.27 -13.68
CA ASN A 3 -1.06 34.97 -13.03
C ASN A 3 -0.83 33.78 -12.10
N ASN A 4 -0.50 34.07 -10.84
CA ASN A 4 -0.18 33.08 -9.81
C ASN A 4 -1.47 32.43 -9.26
N VAL A 5 -2.33 31.97 -10.16
CA VAL A 5 -3.62 31.36 -9.83
C VAL A 5 -3.41 29.86 -9.79
N PHE A 6 -3.25 29.33 -8.58
CA PHE A 6 -3.35 27.91 -8.28
C PHE A 6 -4.74 27.38 -8.65
N THR A 7 -4.80 26.26 -9.36
CA THR A 7 -6.07 25.62 -9.74
C THR A 7 -6.30 24.33 -8.95
N LEU A 8 -7.57 23.91 -8.85
CA LEU A 8 -7.90 22.61 -8.24
C LEU A 8 -7.36 21.44 -9.08
N ASP A 9 -7.12 21.62 -10.37
CA ASP A 9 -6.54 20.59 -11.22
C ASP A 9 -5.04 20.44 -10.94
N ASP A 10 -4.32 21.52 -10.62
CA ASP A 10 -2.94 21.46 -10.11
C ASP A 10 -2.89 20.67 -8.81
N LEU A 11 -3.81 20.95 -7.87
CA LEU A 11 -3.91 20.21 -6.61
C LEU A 11 -4.21 18.73 -6.83
N ARG A 12 -5.13 18.40 -7.75
CA ARG A 12 -5.47 17.01 -8.07
C ARG A 12 -4.26 16.29 -8.63
N ALA A 13 -3.53 16.89 -9.57
CA ALA A 13 -2.33 16.29 -10.13
C ALA A 13 -1.25 16.07 -9.06
N GLU A 14 -1.09 17.01 -8.13
CA GLU A 14 -0.18 16.88 -7.01
C GLU A 14 -0.57 15.74 -6.06
N ILE A 15 -1.86 15.63 -5.70
CA ILE A 15 -2.39 14.55 -4.86
C ILE A 15 -2.27 13.19 -5.56
N GLU A 16 -2.57 13.09 -6.86
CA GLU A 16 -2.37 11.85 -7.62
C GLU A 16 -0.91 11.43 -7.65
N ARG A 17 0.03 12.38 -7.75
CA ARG A 17 1.46 12.09 -7.68
C ARG A 17 1.91 11.68 -6.28
N GLN A 18 1.46 12.39 -5.25
CA GLN A 18 1.87 12.17 -3.86
C GLN A 18 1.32 10.86 -3.29
N TYR A 19 0.14 10.45 -3.74
CA TYR A 19 -0.56 9.26 -3.25
C TYR A 19 -0.78 8.24 -4.36
N ALA A 20 0.17 8.16 -5.29
CA ALA A 20 0.14 7.22 -6.39
C ALA A 20 0.07 5.78 -5.86
N PRO A 21 -0.71 4.90 -6.50
CA PRO A 21 -0.75 3.48 -6.13
C PRO A 21 0.49 2.74 -6.66
N LEU A 22 0.79 1.58 -6.08
CA LEU A 22 1.73 0.64 -6.68
C LEU A 22 1.01 -0.18 -7.75
N SER A 23 1.50 -0.14 -8.99
CA SER A 23 0.97 -0.95 -10.11
C SER A 23 2.02 -1.95 -10.60
N PHE A 24 1.60 -3.18 -10.87
CA PHE A 24 2.47 -4.24 -11.42
C PHE A 24 1.66 -5.28 -12.19
N SER A 25 2.34 -6.15 -12.95
CA SER A 25 1.73 -7.29 -13.62
C SER A 25 2.20 -8.61 -13.03
N ALA A 26 1.28 -9.56 -12.90
CA ALA A 26 1.55 -10.95 -12.55
C ALA A 26 0.59 -11.85 -13.34
N ASP A 27 1.09 -12.98 -13.85
CA ASP A 27 0.32 -13.91 -14.70
C ASP A 27 -0.41 -13.24 -15.90
N GLY A 28 0.17 -12.17 -16.45
CA GLY A 28 -0.44 -11.42 -17.56
C GLY A 28 -1.64 -10.55 -17.16
N GLU A 29 -1.92 -10.41 -15.86
CA GLU A 29 -2.93 -9.52 -15.30
C GLU A 29 -2.28 -8.32 -14.62
N GLU A 30 -2.92 -7.16 -14.68
CA GLU A 30 -2.50 -5.96 -13.95
C GLU A 30 -3.17 -5.88 -12.58
N PHE A 31 -2.36 -5.53 -11.57
CA PHE A 31 -2.78 -5.29 -10.20
C PHE A 31 -2.41 -3.88 -9.77
N VAL A 32 -3.28 -3.26 -8.99
CA VAL A 32 -3.11 -1.91 -8.44
C VAL A 32 -3.34 -1.99 -6.93
N LEU A 33 -2.30 -1.70 -6.15
CA LEU A 33 -2.36 -1.62 -4.69
C LEU A 33 -2.48 -0.15 -4.30
N ARG A 34 -3.62 0.18 -3.70
CA ARG A 34 -4.02 1.56 -3.39
C ARG A 34 -3.22 2.11 -2.21
N SER A 35 -2.96 3.42 -2.22
CA SER A 35 -2.55 4.13 -1.00
C SER A 35 -3.66 4.05 0.06
N LEU A 36 -3.28 3.96 1.33
CA LEU A 36 -4.22 3.90 2.46
C LEU A 36 -5.23 5.06 2.45
N LEU A 37 -4.84 6.25 1.99
CA LEU A 37 -5.75 7.40 1.93
C LEU A 37 -6.88 7.23 0.91
N ARG A 38 -6.72 6.34 -0.08
CA ARG A 38 -7.72 6.00 -1.10
C ARG A 38 -8.60 4.82 -0.71
N ILE A 39 -8.40 4.25 0.49
CA ILE A 39 -9.20 3.14 1.02
C ILE A 39 -10.29 3.68 1.93
N GLY A 40 -11.48 3.09 1.85
CA GLY A 40 -12.62 3.43 2.70
C GLY A 40 -12.29 3.28 4.19
N LYS A 41 -12.86 4.15 5.03
CA LYS A 41 -12.48 4.28 6.46
C LYS A 41 -12.42 2.94 7.20
N LYS A 42 -13.46 2.11 7.07
CA LYS A 42 -13.57 0.81 7.76
C LYS A 42 -12.41 -0.13 7.40
N ASP A 43 -12.15 -0.30 6.10
CA ASP A 43 -11.10 -1.21 5.63
C ASP A 43 -9.72 -0.65 5.98
N ARG A 44 -9.55 0.68 5.88
CA ARG A 44 -8.32 1.36 6.29
C ARG A 44 -8.01 1.15 7.77
N GLU A 45 -8.99 1.28 8.65
CA GLU A 45 -8.82 1.02 10.09
C GLU A 45 -8.40 -0.42 10.37
N ALA A 46 -8.99 -1.39 9.65
CA ALA A 46 -8.60 -2.79 9.80
C ALA A 46 -7.17 -3.07 9.31
N ILE A 47 -6.77 -2.48 8.18
CA ILE A 47 -5.40 -2.58 7.66
C ILE A 47 -4.40 -1.94 8.64
N LEU A 48 -4.68 -0.72 9.11
CA LEU A 48 -3.83 -0.04 10.09
C LEU A 48 -3.69 -0.83 11.39
N GLY A 49 -4.75 -1.50 11.84
CA GLY A 49 -4.68 -2.41 12.98
C GLY A 49 -3.68 -3.54 12.78
N LYS A 50 -3.66 -4.16 11.60
CA LYS A 50 -2.70 -5.23 11.26
C LYS A 50 -1.28 -4.71 11.12
N LEU A 51 -1.09 -3.56 10.48
CA LEU A 51 0.21 -2.90 10.36
C LEU A 51 0.78 -2.60 11.75
N LYS A 52 -0.03 -2.03 12.64
CA LYS A 52 0.35 -1.77 14.02
C LYS A 52 0.71 -3.05 14.78
N THR A 53 0.01 -4.16 14.54
CA THR A 53 0.38 -5.46 15.13
C THR A 53 1.77 -5.91 14.70
N LEU A 54 2.16 -5.69 13.43
CA LEU A 54 3.50 -5.99 12.93
C LEU A 54 4.57 -5.05 13.52
N GLU A 55 4.24 -3.78 13.74
CA GLU A 55 5.17 -2.78 14.29
C GLU A 55 5.40 -2.95 15.80
N ASP A 56 4.33 -3.20 16.57
CA ASP A 56 4.37 -3.26 18.04
C ASP A 56 4.86 -4.62 18.58
N THR A 57 4.89 -5.66 17.74
CA THR A 57 5.26 -7.02 18.14
C THR A 57 6.54 -7.43 17.44
N ASP A 58 7.51 -7.94 18.21
CA ASP A 58 8.71 -8.53 17.62
C ASP A 58 8.32 -9.64 16.66
N GLU A 59 8.79 -9.56 15.42
CA GLU A 59 8.46 -10.49 14.35
C GLU A 59 8.70 -11.96 14.74
N SER A 60 9.73 -12.23 15.55
CA SER A 60 10.07 -13.56 16.06
C SER A 60 9.01 -14.16 16.99
N THR A 61 8.05 -13.36 17.45
CA THR A 61 6.91 -13.79 18.27
C THR A 61 5.84 -14.47 17.42
N PHE A 62 5.74 -14.13 16.15
CA PHE A 62 4.76 -14.74 15.26
C PHE A 62 5.26 -16.08 14.72
N SER A 63 4.37 -17.05 14.62
CA SER A 63 4.59 -18.18 13.73
C SER A 63 4.60 -17.72 12.27
N GLU A 64 5.27 -18.49 11.41
CA GLU A 64 5.28 -18.23 9.97
C GLU A 64 3.86 -18.14 9.39
N ALA A 65 2.95 -19.01 9.83
CA ALA A 65 1.56 -18.99 9.40
C ALA A 65 0.83 -17.70 9.80
N GLU A 66 1.04 -17.20 11.01
CA GLU A 66 0.45 -15.93 11.46
C GLU A 66 0.98 -14.74 10.65
N LEU A 67 2.28 -14.72 10.35
CA LEU A 67 2.86 -13.69 9.48
C LEU A 67 2.25 -13.72 8.09
N VAL A 68 2.16 -14.90 7.48
CA VAL A 68 1.54 -15.10 6.17
C VAL A 68 0.09 -14.60 6.19
N GLU A 69 -0.70 -14.94 7.20
CA GLU A 69 -2.09 -14.49 7.33
C GLU A 69 -2.20 -12.97 7.44
N ILE A 70 -1.34 -12.33 8.23
CA ILE A 70 -1.34 -10.87 8.39
C ILE A 70 -0.97 -10.18 7.07
N LEU A 71 0.09 -10.64 6.40
CA LEU A 71 0.54 -10.06 5.12
C LEU A 71 -0.52 -10.24 4.02
N LYS A 72 -1.12 -11.43 3.92
CA LYS A 72 -2.21 -11.70 2.96
C LYS A 72 -3.44 -10.85 3.24
N PHE A 73 -3.79 -10.64 4.51
CA PHE A 73 -4.88 -9.75 4.87
C PHE A 73 -4.65 -8.33 4.35
N VAL A 74 -3.46 -7.77 4.60
CA VAL A 74 -3.14 -6.40 4.17
C VAL A 74 -3.12 -6.30 2.64
N LEU A 75 -2.33 -7.15 1.97
CA LEU A 75 -2.18 -7.15 0.51
C LEU A 75 -3.51 -7.38 -0.21
N GLY A 76 -4.35 -8.30 0.29
CA GLY A 76 -5.67 -8.56 -0.28
C GLY A 76 -6.62 -7.37 -0.15
N ALA A 77 -6.54 -6.62 0.94
CA ALA A 77 -7.42 -5.48 1.20
C ALA A 77 -7.02 -4.23 0.41
N VAL A 78 -5.73 -4.01 0.17
CA VAL A 78 -5.23 -2.80 -0.52
C VAL A 78 -5.40 -2.88 -2.04
N VAL A 79 -5.51 -4.08 -2.61
CA VAL A 79 -5.76 -4.30 -4.05
C VAL A 79 -7.10 -3.66 -4.50
N ALA A 80 -7.06 -2.99 -5.64
CA ALA A 80 -8.23 -2.41 -6.30
C ALA A 80 -9.12 -3.45 -7.00
N ASP A 81 -10.31 -3.01 -7.43
CA ASP A 81 -11.21 -3.75 -8.33
C ASP A 81 -11.63 -5.15 -7.87
N GLY A 82 -11.54 -5.41 -6.56
CA GLY A 82 -11.87 -6.73 -5.99
C GLY A 82 -10.90 -7.84 -6.40
N LYS A 83 -9.73 -7.51 -6.97
CA LYS A 83 -8.72 -8.48 -7.42
C LYS A 83 -7.89 -9.09 -6.28
N GLY A 84 -8.16 -8.73 -5.03
CA GLY A 84 -7.43 -9.22 -3.85
C GLY A 84 -7.33 -10.75 -3.79
N PRO A 85 -8.44 -11.51 -3.86
CA PRO A 85 -8.39 -12.98 -3.85
C PRO A 85 -7.56 -13.59 -4.98
N ARG A 86 -7.57 -12.97 -6.17
CA ARG A 86 -6.77 -13.41 -7.32
C ARG A 86 -5.28 -13.19 -7.06
N LEU A 87 -4.90 -12.02 -6.56
CA LEU A 87 -3.52 -11.75 -6.16
C LEU A 87 -3.06 -12.75 -5.08
N LEU A 88 -3.86 -12.97 -4.04
CA LEU A 88 -3.51 -13.90 -2.96
C LEU A 88 -3.35 -15.36 -3.44
N THR A 89 -4.07 -15.75 -4.48
CA THR A 89 -3.90 -17.06 -5.12
C THR A 89 -2.55 -17.17 -5.83
N ILE A 90 -2.12 -16.10 -6.52
CA ILE A 90 -0.83 -16.04 -7.21
C ILE A 90 0.32 -16.04 -6.20
N LEU A 91 0.20 -15.27 -5.11
CA LEU A 91 1.22 -15.17 -4.07
C LEU A 91 1.35 -16.46 -3.23
N GLY A 92 0.26 -17.21 -3.08
CA GLY A 92 0.24 -18.41 -2.25
C GLY A 92 0.54 -18.08 -0.78
N ASP A 93 1.33 -18.94 -0.14
CA ASP A 93 1.86 -18.76 1.22
C ASP A 93 3.37 -18.48 1.21
N ASP A 94 3.92 -18.04 0.07
CA ASP A 94 5.33 -17.67 -0.06
C ASP A 94 5.62 -16.39 0.76
N LEU A 95 6.16 -16.58 1.96
CA LEU A 95 6.45 -15.49 2.89
C LEU A 95 7.39 -14.44 2.27
N LEU A 96 8.38 -14.86 1.48
CA LEU A 96 9.36 -13.93 0.90
C LEU A 96 8.69 -13.06 -0.17
N LEU A 97 7.82 -13.65 -0.98
CA LEU A 97 7.07 -12.93 -2.00
C LEU A 97 6.05 -11.96 -1.37
N LEU A 98 5.37 -12.40 -0.30
CA LEU A 98 4.45 -11.57 0.47
C LEU A 98 5.16 -10.37 1.10
N ARG A 99 6.32 -10.58 1.75
CA ARG A 99 7.14 -9.51 2.33
C ARG A 99 7.65 -8.54 1.27
N GLY A 100 8.25 -9.06 0.20
CA GLY A 100 8.81 -8.22 -0.84
C GLY A 100 7.76 -7.34 -1.53
N LEU A 101 6.52 -7.85 -1.70
CA LEU A 101 5.43 -7.03 -2.22
C LEU A 101 4.93 -6.01 -1.20
N MET A 102 4.84 -6.39 0.07
CA MET A 102 4.45 -5.52 1.17
C MET A 102 5.41 -4.33 1.34
N GLU A 103 6.72 -4.57 1.29
CA GLU A 103 7.78 -3.56 1.35
C GLU A 103 7.63 -2.58 0.18
N ARG A 104 7.55 -3.08 -1.06
CA ARG A 104 7.36 -2.24 -2.26
C ARG A 104 6.10 -1.39 -2.18
N TRP A 105 5.00 -1.95 -1.66
CA TRP A 105 3.76 -1.21 -1.49
C TRP A 105 3.91 -0.12 -0.45
N THR A 106 4.56 -0.42 0.67
CA THR A 106 4.79 0.54 1.75
C THR A 106 5.67 1.69 1.25
N GLU A 107 6.80 1.39 0.61
CA GLU A 107 7.70 2.40 0.02
C GLU A 107 7.00 3.27 -1.04
N ALA A 108 6.21 2.66 -1.92
CA ALA A 108 5.55 3.39 -3.00
C ALA A 108 4.39 4.26 -2.53
N THR A 109 3.75 3.91 -1.40
CA THR A 109 2.51 4.55 -0.95
C THR A 109 2.64 5.36 0.33
N GLN A 110 3.82 5.33 0.98
CA GLN A 110 4.15 6.29 2.02
C GLN A 110 4.20 7.70 1.41
N PRO A 111 3.53 8.69 2.02
CA PRO A 111 3.73 10.08 1.64
C PRO A 111 5.21 10.39 1.87
N GLY A 112 5.95 10.71 0.80
CA GLY A 112 7.37 10.97 0.88
C GLY A 112 7.66 11.92 2.04
N GLU A 113 8.58 11.53 2.93
CA GLU A 113 9.09 12.44 3.96
C GLU A 113 9.41 13.76 3.26
N ALA A 114 8.85 14.86 3.77
CA ALA A 114 9.02 16.17 3.17
C ALA A 114 10.50 16.36 2.81
N LEU A 115 10.79 16.71 1.56
CA LEU A 115 12.14 17.07 1.14
C LEU A 115 12.69 18.04 2.21
N PRO A 116 13.90 17.80 2.76
CA PRO A 116 14.46 18.71 3.74
C PRO A 116 14.44 20.12 3.16
N SER A 117 13.92 21.08 3.93
CA SER A 117 13.94 22.48 3.51
C SER A 117 15.39 22.88 3.23
N PRO A 118 15.67 23.63 2.13
CA PRO A 118 17.02 24.09 1.84
C PRO A 118 17.54 24.88 3.05
N ALA A 119 18.72 24.50 3.53
CA ALA A 119 19.44 25.23 4.58
C ALA A 119 19.93 26.60 4.07
#